data_AF-A0A843HSU6-F1
#
_entry.id   AF-A0A843HSU6-F1
#
_cell.length_a   1.000
_cell.length_b   1.000
_cell.length_c   1.000
_cell.angle_alpha   90.00
_cell.angle_beta   90.00
_cell.angle_gamma   90.00
#
_symmetry.space_group_name_H-M   'P 1'
#
loop_
_entity.id
_entity.type
_entity.pdbx_description
1 polymer ?
#
loop_
_entity_poly.entity_id
_entity_poly.type
_entity_poly.pdbx_seq_one_letter_code
_entity_poly.pdbx_strand_id
1 'polypeptide(L)'
;KGLSVPALGVFIIISLISMIGGYLFPDSILAIVIIAAVFSVAVQGISVLSQARLFALSNEERSRLNTVFVVNNFLFGAVGSALASFLWSQGGWAYVMMGTIFISLMALIVWMSSRNPFYEADN
;
A
#
# COMPACT_ATOMS: atom_id res chain seq x y z
N LYS A 1 4.66 -22.27 1.67
CA LYS A 1 3.91 -21.27 0.86
C LYS A 1 3.11 -20.24 1.70
N GLY A 2 3.25 -20.16 3.03
CA GLY A 2 2.42 -19.29 3.89
C GLY A 2 2.97 -17.90 4.27
N LEU A 3 4.25 -17.60 4.01
CA LEU A 3 4.88 -16.38 4.52
C LEU A 3 4.52 -15.10 3.74
N SER A 4 3.92 -15.22 2.55
CA SER A 4 3.62 -14.06 1.70
C SER A 4 2.55 -13.14 2.31
N VAL A 5 1.57 -13.71 3.03
CA VAL A 5 0.47 -12.96 3.69
C VAL A 5 0.98 -12.13 4.87
N PRO A 6 1.74 -12.71 5.82
CA PRO A 6 2.44 -11.93 6.84
C PRO A 6 3.40 -10.89 6.26
N ALA A 7 4.16 -11.24 5.22
CA ALA A 7 5.13 -10.32 4.61
C ALA A 7 4.45 -9.10 3.96
N LEU A 8 3.26 -9.24 3.37
CA LEU A 8 2.47 -8.09 2.92
C LEU A 8 2.13 -7.15 4.08
N GLY A 9 1.70 -7.70 5.21
CA GLY A 9 1.37 -6.93 6.40
C GLY A 9 2.56 -6.11 6.91
N VAL A 10 3.77 -6.69 6.90
CA VAL A 10 5.01 -5.99 7.25
C VAL A 10 5.23 -4.77 6.36
N PHE A 11 5.13 -4.93 5.03
CA PHE A 11 5.32 -3.79 4.13
C PHE A 11 4.20 -2.74 4.22
N ILE A 12 2.97 -3.13 4.52
CA ILE A 12 1.88 -2.17 4.81
C ILE A 12 2.19 -1.37 6.08
N ILE A 13 2.66 -2.03 7.14
CA ILE A 13 3.07 -1.37 8.39
C ILE A 13 4.24 -0.43 8.16
N ILE A 14 5.26 -0.84 7.39
CA ILE A 14 6.39 0.03 7.03
C ILE A 14 5.89 1.25 6.26
N SER A 15 4.95 1.07 5.32
CA SER A 15 4.34 2.19 4.58
C SER A 15 3.63 3.17 5.52
N LEU A 16 2.84 2.66 6.47
CA LEU A 16 2.18 3.48 7.48
C LEU A 16 3.18 4.25 8.36
N ILE A 17 4.24 3.58 8.83
CA ILE A 17 5.30 4.22 9.64
C ILE A 17 6.01 5.31 8.82
N SER A 18 6.27 5.08 7.53
CA SER A 18 6.82 6.11 6.64
C SER A 18 5.92 7.34 6.54
N MET A 19 4.60 7.16 6.40
CA MET A 19 3.67 8.30 6.34
C MET A 19 3.62 9.07 7.67
N ILE A 20 3.64 8.36 8.81
CA ILE A 20 3.74 8.99 10.13
C ILE A 20 5.07 9.76 10.28
N GLY A 21 6.18 9.18 9.81
CA GLY A 21 7.48 9.86 9.79
C GLY A 21 7.46 11.15 8.97
N GLY A 22 6.82 11.13 7.80
CA GLY A 22 6.66 12.31 6.95
C GLY A 22 5.86 13.42 7.62
N TYR A 23 4.89 13.06 8.48
CA TYR A 23 4.15 14.02 9.29
C TYR A 23 4.97 14.59 10.45
N LEU A 24 5.76 13.76 11.14
CA LEU A 24 6.51 14.14 12.34
C LEU A 24 7.80 14.92 12.06
N PHE A 25 8.41 14.72 10.89
CA PHE A 25 9.70 15.34 10.54
C PHE A 25 9.63 16.20 9.27
N PRO A 26 8.73 17.21 9.19
CA PRO A 26 8.52 17.98 7.96
C PRO A 26 9.70 18.89 7.60
N ASP A 27 10.49 19.33 8.59
CA ASP A 27 11.56 20.32 8.38
C ASP A 27 12.92 19.70 8.04
N SER A 28 13.06 18.37 8.12
CA SER A 28 14.32 17.67 7.89
C SER A 28 14.33 17.00 6.53
N ILE A 29 15.03 17.62 5.57
CA ILE A 29 15.21 17.05 4.22
C ILE A 29 15.85 15.66 4.28
N LEU A 30 16.87 15.48 5.13
CA LEU A 30 17.54 14.18 5.28
C LEU A 30 16.56 13.11 5.78
N ALA A 31 15.71 13.44 6.77
CA ALA A 31 14.69 12.52 7.25
C ALA A 31 13.70 12.18 6.14
N ILE A 32 13.21 13.18 5.39
CA ILE A 32 12.27 12.99 4.28
C ILE A 32 12.86 12.08 3.19
N VAL A 33 14.14 12.25 2.82
CA VAL A 33 14.81 11.38 1.84
C VAL A 33 14.84 9.93 2.31
N ILE A 34 15.21 9.69 3.57
CA ILE A 34 15.24 8.34 4.15
C ILE A 34 13.83 7.75 4.20
N ILE A 35 12.84 8.53 4.65
CA ILE A 35 11.43 8.11 4.71
C ILE A 35 10.91 7.74 3.33
N ALA A 36 11.20 8.55 2.30
CA ALA A 36 10.79 8.29 0.93
C ALA A 36 11.46 7.03 0.36
N ALA A 37 12.74 6.80 0.65
CA ALA A 37 13.44 5.59 0.25
C ALA A 37 12.83 4.33 0.90
N VAL A 38 12.56 4.39 2.21
CA VAL A 38 11.92 3.29 2.95
C VAL A 38 10.50 3.03 2.42
N PHE A 39 9.72 4.09 2.16
CA PHE A 39 8.39 3.97 1.57
C PHE A 39 8.44 3.32 0.18
N SER A 40 9.40 3.72 -0.65
CA SER A 40 9.60 3.13 -1.98
C SER A 40 9.86 1.64 -1.90
N VAL A 41 10.71 1.19 -0.97
CA VAL A 41 10.97 -0.24 -0.74
C VAL A 41 9.71 -0.95 -0.27
N ALA A 42 8.92 -0.33 0.60
CA ALA A 42 7.69 -0.92 1.13
C ALA A 42 6.64 -1.15 0.04
N VAL A 43 6.37 -0.12 -0.78
CA VAL A 43 5.44 -0.21 -1.92
C VAL A 43 5.92 -1.24 -2.95
N GLN A 44 7.24 -1.29 -3.21
CA GLN A 44 7.80 -2.28 -4.11
C GLN A 44 7.66 -3.71 -3.56
N GLY A 45 7.86 -3.90 -2.26
CA GLY A 45 7.64 -5.17 -1.56
C GLY A 45 6.18 -5.65 -1.68
N ILE A 46 5.22 -4.74 -1.48
CA ILE A 46 3.79 -5.03 -1.69
C ILE A 46 3.53 -5.51 -3.12
N SER A 47 4.08 -4.79 -4.09
CA SER A 47 3.90 -5.09 -5.51
C SER A 47 4.50 -6.44 -5.91
N VAL A 48 5.71 -6.75 -5.43
CA VAL A 48 6.39 -8.02 -5.70
C VAL A 48 5.63 -9.19 -5.08
N LEU A 49 5.20 -9.08 -3.82
CA LEU A 49 4.46 -10.13 -3.14
C LEU A 49 3.07 -10.35 -3.76
N SER A 50 2.41 -9.29 -4.23
CA SER A 50 1.12 -9.37 -4.91
C SER A 50 1.27 -10.08 -6.26
N GLN A 51 2.28 -9.69 -7.05
CA GLN A 51 2.58 -10.35 -8.32
C GLN A 51 2.99 -11.82 -8.15
N ALA A 52 3.79 -12.15 -7.13
CA ALA A 52 4.14 -13.53 -6.84
C ALA A 52 2.92 -14.43 -6.59
N ARG A 53 1.84 -13.89 -6.01
CA ARG A 53 0.57 -14.61 -5.86
C ARG A 53 -0.19 -14.72 -7.17
N LEU A 54 -0.23 -13.65 -7.97
CA LEU A 54 -0.84 -13.69 -9.31
C LEU A 54 -0.18 -14.76 -10.20
N PHE A 55 1.14 -14.91 -10.11
CA PHE A 55 1.88 -15.93 -10.87
C PHE A 55 1.61 -17.37 -10.41
N ALA A 56 1.02 -17.59 -9.23
CA ALA A 56 0.66 -18.90 -8.74
C ALA A 56 -0.69 -19.42 -9.29
N LEU A 57 -1.44 -18.58 -10.00
CA LEU A 57 -2.75 -18.91 -10.59
C LEU A 57 -2.62 -19.50 -11.99
N SER A 58 -3.70 -20.09 -12.50
CA SER A 58 -3.78 -20.52 -13.90
C SER A 58 -3.64 -19.33 -14.85
N ASN A 59 -3.28 -19.60 -16.12
CA ASN A 59 -3.08 -18.54 -17.11
C ASN A 59 -4.32 -17.66 -17.31
N GLU A 60 -5.53 -18.25 -17.29
CA GLU A 60 -6.78 -17.51 -17.48
C GLU A 60 -7.11 -16.62 -16.27
N GLU A 61 -7.07 -17.17 -15.05
CA GLU A 61 -7.30 -16.42 -13.82
C GLU A 61 -6.29 -15.28 -13.65
N ARG A 62 -5.01 -15.58 -13.93
CA ARG A 62 -3.93 -14.60 -13.87
C ARG A 62 -4.15 -13.45 -14.86
N SER A 63 -4.57 -13.74 -16.10
CA SER A 63 -4.81 -12.70 -17.12
C SER A 63 -5.91 -11.72 -16.67
N ARG A 64 -7.03 -12.24 -16.16
CA ARG A 64 -8.14 -11.43 -15.64
C ARG A 64 -7.71 -10.56 -14.45
N LEU A 65 -7.06 -11.17 -13.46
CA LEU A 65 -6.63 -10.46 -12.26
C LEU A 65 -5.48 -9.47 -12.53
N ASN A 66 -4.60 -9.74 -13.49
CA ASN A 66 -3.56 -8.80 -13.88
C ASN A 66 -4.16 -7.52 -14.48
N THR A 67 -5.20 -7.64 -15.33
CA THR A 67 -5.94 -6.48 -15.83
C THR A 67 -6.56 -5.69 -14.68
N VAL A 68 -7.23 -6.35 -13.73
CA VAL A 68 -7.79 -5.67 -12.54
C VAL A 68 -6.69 -4.99 -11.72
N PHE A 69 -5.54 -5.64 -11.52
CA PHE A 69 -4.40 -5.09 -10.79
C PHE A 69 -3.88 -3.80 -11.44
N VAL A 70 -3.66 -3.81 -12.77
CA VAL A 70 -3.17 -2.65 -13.50
C VAL A 70 -4.20 -1.51 -13.52
N VAL A 71 -5.47 -1.82 -13.81
CA VAL A 71 -6.56 -0.84 -13.81
C VAL A 71 -6.71 -0.18 -12.44
N ASN A 72 -6.67 -0.95 -11.36
CA ASN A 72 -6.72 -0.41 -10.00
C ASN A 72 -5.54 0.53 -9.70
N ASN A 73 -4.32 0.18 -10.12
CA ASN A 73 -3.17 1.06 -9.92
C ASN A 73 -3.36 2.44 -10.59
N PHE A 74 -3.87 2.47 -11.83
CA PHE A 74 -4.15 3.73 -12.51
C PHE A 74 -5.31 4.50 -11.89
N LEU A 75 -6.41 3.81 -11.55
CA LEU A 75 -7.58 4.43 -10.93
C LEU A 75 -7.23 5.06 -9.58
N PHE A 76 -6.61 4.30 -8.68
CA PHE A 76 -6.21 4.81 -7.38
C PHE A 76 -5.04 5.82 -7.48
N GLY A 77 -4.19 5.70 -8.50
CA GLY A 77 -3.19 6.72 -8.83
C GLY A 77 -3.85 8.07 -9.15
N ALA A 78 -4.84 8.08 -10.04
CA ALA A 78 -5.57 9.30 -10.39
C ALA A 78 -6.35 9.89 -9.21
N VAL A 79 -7.07 9.05 -8.45
CA VAL A 79 -7.81 9.46 -7.25
C VAL A 79 -6.85 10.01 -6.19
N GLY A 80 -5.74 9.32 -5.93
CA GLY A 80 -4.72 9.73 -4.98
C GLY A 80 -4.07 11.06 -5.37
N SER A 81 -3.76 11.27 -6.64
CA SER A 81 -3.24 12.56 -7.14
C SER A 81 -4.23 13.70 -6.94
N ALA A 82 -5.50 13.50 -7.31
CA ALA A 82 -6.54 14.51 -7.11
C ALA A 82 -6.74 14.84 -5.61
N LEU A 83 -6.77 13.82 -4.76
CA LEU A 83 -6.90 13.99 -3.31
C LEU A 83 -5.67 14.69 -2.72
N ALA A 84 -4.46 14.37 -3.16
CA ALA A 84 -3.24 15.04 -2.72
C ALA A 84 -3.25 16.53 -3.09
N SER A 85 -3.64 16.88 -4.33
CA SER A 85 -3.78 18.28 -4.75
C SER A 85 -4.84 19.02 -3.92
N PHE A 86 -5.98 18.37 -3.65
CA PHE A 86 -7.02 18.94 -2.80
C PHE A 86 -6.51 19.18 -1.37
N LEU A 87 -5.94 18.17 -0.71
CA LEU A 87 -5.42 18.28 0.66
C LEU A 87 -4.32 19.33 0.77
N TRP A 88 -3.44 19.41 -0.23
CA TRP A 88 -2.42 20.45 -0.30
C TRP A 88 -3.02 21.85 -0.31
N SER A 89 -4.11 22.06 -1.07
CA SER A 89 -4.81 23.36 -1.10
C SER A 89 -5.46 23.75 0.23
N GLN A 90 -5.81 22.77 1.08
CA GLN A 90 -6.48 23.00 2.35
C GLN A 90 -5.51 23.25 3.50
N GLY A 91 -4.37 22.55 3.54
CA GLY A 91 -3.44 22.66 4.67
C GLY A 91 -2.02 22.19 4.37
N GLY A 92 -1.63 22.20 3.09
CA GLY A 92 -0.28 21.89 2.65
C GLY A 92 0.19 20.48 3.03
N TRP A 93 1.47 20.38 3.40
CA TRP A 93 2.14 19.11 3.71
C TRP A 93 1.44 18.30 4.80
N ALA A 94 1.06 18.93 5.90
CA ALA A 94 0.45 18.26 7.05
C ALA A 94 -0.84 17.53 6.65
N TYR A 95 -1.69 18.17 5.85
CA TYR A 95 -2.97 17.58 5.41
C TYR A 95 -2.76 16.44 4.43
N VAL A 96 -1.78 16.57 3.52
CA VAL A 96 -1.40 15.47 2.61
C VAL A 96 -0.92 14.26 3.42
N MET A 97 -0.04 14.46 4.41
CA MET A 97 0.45 13.38 5.26
C MET A 97 -0.67 12.75 6.11
N MET A 98 -1.60 13.53 6.66
CA MET A 98 -2.78 12.99 7.35
C MET A 98 -3.63 12.10 6.42
N GLY A 99 -3.83 12.54 5.17
CA GLY A 99 -4.54 11.75 4.15
C GLY A 99 -3.84 10.44 3.83
N THR A 100 -2.51 10.44 3.68
CA THR A 100 -1.76 9.20 3.40
C THR A 100 -1.70 8.27 4.61
N ILE A 101 -1.62 8.80 5.84
CA ILE A 101 -1.78 8.01 7.08
C ILE A 101 -3.14 7.33 7.09
N PHE A 102 -4.22 8.07 6.81
CA PHE A 102 -5.58 7.51 6.77
C PHE A 102 -5.71 6.38 5.73
N ILE A 103 -5.23 6.58 4.51
CA ILE A 103 -5.25 5.56 3.45
C ILE A 103 -4.41 4.33 3.85
N SER A 104 -3.24 4.53 4.47
CA SER A 104 -2.39 3.43 4.94
C SER A 104 -3.04 2.63 6.07
N LEU A 105 -3.77 3.30 6.97
CA LEU A 105 -4.59 2.64 7.99
C LEU A 105 -5.72 1.82 7.37
N MET A 106 -6.42 2.37 6.37
CA MET A 106 -7.44 1.60 5.63
C MET A 106 -6.84 0.35 4.98
N ALA A 107 -5.67 0.46 4.35
CA ALA A 107 -4.99 -0.69 3.77
C ALA A 107 -4.63 -1.75 4.82
N LEU A 108 -4.19 -1.32 6.01
CA LEU A 108 -3.91 -2.22 7.12
C LEU A 108 -5.17 -2.92 7.62
N ILE A 109 -6.29 -2.20 7.77
CA ILE A 109 -7.58 -2.77 8.16
C ILE A 109 -8.04 -3.80 7.13
N VAL A 110 -8.01 -3.46 5.84
CA VAL A 110 -8.38 -4.38 4.76
C VAL A 110 -7.53 -5.65 4.82
N TRP A 111 -6.21 -5.52 4.98
CA TRP A 111 -5.32 -6.69 5.13
C TRP A 111 -5.67 -7.53 6.35
N MET A 112 -5.95 -6.90 7.50
CA MET A 112 -6.34 -7.62 8.72
C MET A 112 -7.67 -8.36 8.58
N SER A 113 -8.61 -7.84 7.80
CA SER A 113 -9.89 -8.49 7.52
C SER A 113 -9.78 -9.57 6.43
N SER A 114 -8.87 -9.40 5.47
CA SER A 114 -8.70 -10.34 4.35
C SER A 114 -7.71 -11.47 4.61
N ARG A 115 -7.01 -11.46 5.76
CA ARG A 115 -5.98 -12.47 6.09
C ARG A 115 -6.54 -13.81 6.59
N ASN A 116 -7.86 -14.01 6.59
CA ASN A 116 -8.46 -15.25 7.08
C ASN A 116 -7.82 -16.46 6.37
N PRO A 117 -7.29 -17.44 7.12
CA PRO A 117 -6.75 -18.65 6.53
C PRO A 117 -7.88 -19.40 5.81
N PHE A 118 -7.70 -19.72 4.54
CA PHE A 118 -8.49 -20.71 3.82
C PHE A 118 -8.29 -22.10 4.48
N TYR A 119 -8.92 -22.35 5.62
CA TYR A 119 -8.89 -23.66 6.28
C TYR A 119 -10.27 -24.32 6.47
N GLU A 120 -11.36 -23.72 6.00
CA GLU A 120 -12.70 -24.29 6.17
C GLU A 120 -13.49 -24.30 4.86
N ALA A 121 -12.99 -25.02 3.85
CA ALA A 121 -13.76 -25.30 2.64
C ALA A 121 -13.54 -26.71 2.07
N ASP A 122 -13.12 -27.66 2.91
CA ASP A 122 -13.03 -29.10 2.57
C ASP A 122 -13.25 -29.96 3.82
N ASN A 123 -14.41 -29.82 4.47
CA ASN A 123 -15.01 -30.82 5.35
C ASN A 123 -16.48 -31.00 4.97
#